data_AF-A0A1H3XF19-F1
#
_entry.id   AF-A0A1H3XF19-F1
#
_cell.length_a   1.000
_cell.length_b   1.000
_cell.length_c   1.000
_cell.angle_alpha   90.00
_cell.angle_beta   90.00
_cell.angle_gamma   90.00
#
_symmetry.space_group_name_H-M   'P 1'
#
loop_
_entity.id
_entity.type
_entity.pdbx_description
1 polymer ?
#
loop_
_entity_poly.entity_id
_entity_poly.type
_entity_poly.pdbx_seq_one_letter_code
_entity_poly.pdbx_strand_id
1 'polypeptide(L)'
;MKKSKLKSLVKSARKTAKKDIRLSLVAGLKEIASKFGEGSKKLNKDIEKGSKQLAKKLSKDIKIDKSAIIESGNQTIAAEVVVESAEATPAKKQKIKSVKAEEVPAETEKA
;
A
#
# COMPACT_ATOMS: atom_id res chain seq x y z
N MET A 1 26.20 4.83 14.04
CA MET A 1 25.36 3.60 14.14
C MET A 1 26.22 2.34 14.00
N LYS A 2 25.83 1.21 14.64
CA LYS A 2 26.52 -0.10 14.46
C LYS A 2 26.35 -0.60 13.01
N LYS A 3 27.44 -1.07 12.36
CA LYS A 3 27.48 -1.47 10.92
C LYS A 3 26.42 -2.53 10.55
N SER A 4 25.94 -3.33 11.51
CA SER A 4 24.85 -4.30 11.34
C SER A 4 23.50 -3.65 11.06
N LYS A 5 23.09 -2.62 11.83
CA LYS A 5 21.79 -1.92 11.64
C LYS A 5 21.67 -1.29 10.25
N LEU A 6 22.77 -0.76 9.72
CA LEU A 6 22.82 -0.19 8.36
C LEU A 6 22.63 -1.26 7.27
N LYS A 7 23.27 -2.43 7.43
CA LYS A 7 23.10 -3.56 6.50
C LYS A 7 21.66 -4.08 6.50
N SER A 8 20.98 -4.12 7.66
CA SER A 8 19.55 -4.49 7.71
C SER A 8 18.64 -3.45 7.07
N LEU A 9 18.89 -2.14 7.26
CA LEU A 9 18.10 -1.06 6.65
C LEU A 9 18.24 -1.03 5.12
N VAL A 10 19.44 -1.19 4.58
CA VAL A 10 19.63 -1.33 3.12
C VAL A 10 18.92 -2.59 2.59
N LYS A 11 18.92 -3.68 3.35
CA LYS A 11 18.26 -4.95 2.96
C LYS A 11 16.73 -4.85 3.02
N SER A 12 16.15 -4.13 3.98
CA SER A 12 14.71 -3.85 4.02
C SER A 12 14.30 -2.91 2.88
N ALA A 13 15.02 -1.81 2.66
CA ALA A 13 14.78 -0.88 1.56
C ALA A 13 14.79 -1.59 0.19
N ARG A 14 15.81 -2.41 -0.11
CA ARG A 14 15.83 -3.26 -1.34
C ARG A 14 14.65 -4.22 -1.43
N LYS A 15 14.19 -4.78 -0.30
CA LYS A 15 13.05 -5.71 -0.26
C LYS A 15 11.72 -4.99 -0.52
N THR A 16 11.56 -3.77 -0.02
CA THR A 16 10.40 -2.90 -0.25
C THR A 16 10.36 -2.45 -1.71
N ALA A 17 11.40 -1.79 -2.21
CA ALA A 17 11.49 -1.37 -3.62
C ALA A 17 11.22 -2.53 -4.61
N LYS A 18 11.73 -3.74 -4.32
CA LYS A 18 11.43 -4.95 -5.12
C LYS A 18 9.95 -5.34 -5.12
N LYS A 19 9.25 -5.21 -3.99
CA LYS A 19 7.80 -5.47 -3.92
C LYS A 19 7.05 -4.42 -4.73
N ASP A 20 7.39 -3.15 -4.54
CA ASP A 20 6.67 -2.02 -5.13
C ASP A 20 6.79 -2.03 -6.65
N ILE A 21 8.01 -2.24 -7.17
CA ILE A 21 8.26 -2.47 -8.60
C ILE A 21 7.47 -3.68 -9.13
N ARG A 22 7.37 -4.78 -8.36
CA ARG A 22 6.55 -5.93 -8.78
C ARG A 22 5.07 -5.57 -8.84
N LEU A 23 4.56 -4.84 -7.85
CA LEU A 23 3.14 -4.47 -7.76
C LEU A 23 2.76 -3.47 -8.86
N SER A 24 3.58 -2.44 -9.10
CA SER A 24 3.33 -1.46 -10.17
C SER A 24 3.35 -2.10 -11.56
N LEU A 25 4.32 -2.99 -11.83
CA LEU A 25 4.36 -3.76 -13.09
C LEU A 25 3.13 -4.65 -13.26
N VAL A 26 2.71 -5.36 -12.21
CA VAL A 26 1.51 -6.22 -12.27
C VAL A 26 0.24 -5.38 -12.46
N ALA A 27 0.12 -4.24 -11.78
CA ALA A 27 -1.03 -3.36 -11.91
C ALA A 27 -1.13 -2.76 -13.32
N GLY A 28 -0.07 -2.09 -13.80
CA GLY A 28 -0.06 -1.47 -15.13
C GLY A 28 -0.22 -2.47 -16.27
N LEU A 29 0.41 -3.65 -16.19
CA LEU A 29 0.22 -4.69 -17.20
C LEU A 29 -1.20 -5.31 -17.17
N LYS A 30 -1.83 -5.41 -15.99
CA LYS A 30 -3.24 -5.84 -15.89
C LYS A 30 -4.20 -4.77 -16.41
N GLU A 31 -3.95 -3.50 -16.12
CA GLU A 31 -4.74 -2.39 -16.65
C GLU A 31 -4.68 -2.32 -18.18
N ILE A 32 -3.47 -2.40 -18.76
CA ILE A 32 -3.28 -2.51 -20.21
C ILE A 32 -4.00 -3.74 -20.74
N ALA A 33 -3.81 -4.93 -20.15
CA ALA A 33 -4.48 -6.15 -20.59
C ALA A 33 -6.01 -5.99 -20.64
N SER A 34 -6.62 -5.41 -19.60
CA SER A 34 -8.06 -5.11 -19.54
C SER A 34 -8.54 -4.18 -20.65
N LYS A 35 -7.69 -3.32 -21.22
CA LYS A 35 -8.04 -2.46 -22.37
C LYS A 35 -8.13 -3.25 -23.68
N PHE A 36 -7.42 -4.37 -23.79
CA PHE A 36 -7.42 -5.27 -24.95
C PHE A 36 -8.41 -6.45 -24.81
N GLY A 37 -9.08 -6.60 -23.67
CA GLY A 37 -10.08 -7.62 -23.39
C GLY A 37 -9.96 -8.19 -21.98
N GLU A 38 -10.85 -9.10 -21.60
CA GLU A 38 -10.80 -9.70 -20.26
C GLU A 38 -9.58 -10.64 -20.14
N GLY A 39 -8.58 -10.21 -19.36
CA GLY A 39 -7.28 -10.87 -19.27
C GLY A 39 -7.39 -12.31 -18.78
N SER A 40 -7.15 -13.28 -19.66
CA SER A 40 -7.26 -14.70 -19.32
C SER A 40 -6.39 -15.11 -18.11
N LYS A 41 -6.81 -16.16 -17.38
CA LYS A 41 -6.04 -16.72 -16.25
C LYS A 41 -4.59 -17.07 -16.62
N LYS A 42 -4.31 -17.40 -17.89
CA LYS A 42 -2.94 -17.63 -18.40
C LYS A 42 -2.15 -16.32 -18.46
N LEU A 43 -2.69 -15.31 -19.15
CA LEU A 43 -2.07 -13.97 -19.28
C LEU A 43 -1.73 -13.36 -17.93
N ASN A 44 -2.68 -13.38 -16.98
CA ASN A 44 -2.47 -12.90 -15.61
C ASN A 44 -1.30 -13.61 -14.89
N LYS A 45 -1.17 -14.93 -15.08
CA LYS A 45 -0.11 -15.74 -14.48
C LYS A 45 1.26 -15.43 -15.09
N ASP A 46 1.31 -15.10 -16.38
CA ASP A 46 2.56 -14.76 -17.07
C ASP A 46 2.99 -13.31 -16.80
N ILE A 47 2.05 -12.36 -16.70
CA ILE A 47 2.29 -11.00 -16.15
C ILE A 47 2.93 -11.09 -14.76
N GLU A 48 2.39 -11.92 -13.86
CA GLU A 48 2.92 -12.06 -12.50
C GLU A 48 4.30 -12.72 -12.43
N LYS A 49 4.58 -13.71 -13.30
CA LYS A 49 5.92 -14.32 -13.44
C LYS A 49 6.93 -13.32 -13.99
N GLY A 50 6.60 -12.65 -15.10
CA GLY A 50 7.45 -11.68 -15.76
C GLY A 50 7.81 -10.53 -14.83
N SER A 51 6.80 -9.92 -14.19
CA SER A 51 6.98 -8.86 -13.19
C SER A 51 7.85 -9.30 -12.02
N LYS A 52 7.69 -10.54 -11.52
CA LYS A 52 8.52 -11.11 -10.44
C LYS A 52 9.98 -11.31 -10.87
N GLN A 53 10.22 -11.69 -12.13
CA GLN A 53 11.58 -11.81 -12.67
C GLN A 53 12.22 -10.45 -12.92
N LEU A 54 11.50 -9.50 -13.54
CA LEU A 54 11.98 -8.15 -13.82
C LEU A 54 12.34 -7.41 -12.52
N ALA A 55 11.43 -7.40 -11.55
CA ALA A 55 11.68 -6.80 -10.23
C ALA A 55 12.88 -7.47 -9.51
N LYS A 56 13.11 -8.78 -9.71
CA LYS A 56 14.31 -9.46 -9.17
C LYS A 56 15.59 -8.99 -9.85
N LYS A 57 15.60 -8.71 -11.16
CA LYS A 57 16.75 -8.10 -11.86
C LYS A 57 16.99 -6.69 -11.32
N LEU A 58 16.01 -5.78 -11.50
CA LEU A 58 16.09 -4.38 -11.08
C LEU A 58 16.52 -4.22 -9.61
N SER A 59 15.99 -5.02 -8.68
CA SER A 59 16.36 -4.95 -7.24
C SER A 59 17.84 -5.23 -6.90
N LYS A 60 18.60 -5.83 -7.82
CA LYS A 60 20.06 -5.98 -7.68
C LYS A 60 20.78 -4.68 -8.00
N ASP A 61 20.36 -4.04 -9.08
CA ASP A 61 21.06 -2.92 -9.71
C ASP A 61 20.70 -1.57 -9.08
N ILE A 62 19.58 -1.50 -8.33
CA ILE A 62 19.27 -0.38 -7.43
C ILE A 62 20.43 -0.17 -6.45
N LYS A 63 21.22 0.89 -6.71
CA LYS A 63 22.10 1.51 -5.72
C LYS A 63 21.21 2.21 -4.69
N ILE A 64 21.55 2.05 -3.41
CA ILE A 64 20.87 2.79 -2.33
C ILE A 64 21.93 3.51 -1.53
N ASP A 65 21.81 4.83 -1.46
CA ASP A 65 22.72 5.67 -0.70
C ASP A 65 22.52 5.48 0.79
N LYS A 66 23.63 5.11 1.44
CA LYS A 66 23.65 4.77 2.86
C LYS A 66 23.57 6.01 3.74
N SER A 67 24.04 7.15 3.24
CA SER A 67 23.92 8.48 3.87
C SER A 67 22.46 8.90 4.03
N ALA A 68 21.70 8.92 2.94
CA ALA A 68 20.26 9.24 2.96
C ALA A 68 19.47 8.34 3.93
N ILE A 69 19.78 7.03 3.96
CA ILE A 69 19.19 6.10 4.95
C ILE A 69 19.52 6.49 6.41
N ILE A 70 20.75 6.95 6.68
CA ILE A 70 21.19 7.33 8.03
C ILE A 70 20.45 8.59 8.48
N GLU A 71 20.31 9.57 7.59
CA GLU A 71 19.61 10.83 7.85
C GLU A 71 18.12 10.57 8.14
N SER A 72 17.41 9.83 7.30
CA SER A 72 16.01 9.45 7.55
C SER A 72 15.84 8.57 8.79
N GLY A 73 16.77 7.63 9.02
CA GLY A 73 16.72 6.71 10.17
C GLY A 73 17.05 7.33 11.52
N ASN A 74 17.56 8.57 11.55
CA ASN A 74 17.76 9.32 12.78
C ASN A 74 16.51 10.17 13.14
N GLN A 75 15.70 10.55 12.16
CA GLN A 75 14.47 11.32 12.36
C GLN A 75 13.35 10.49 13.02
N THR A 76 13.27 9.18 12.75
CA THR A 76 12.25 8.31 13.36
C THR A 76 12.43 8.12 14.87
N ILE A 77 13.62 8.38 15.42
CA ILE A 77 13.89 8.25 16.87
C ILE A 77 13.37 9.47 17.64
N ALA A 78 13.31 10.64 17.00
CA ALA A 78 12.78 11.87 17.62
C ALA A 78 11.25 11.87 17.77
N ALA A 79 10.54 11.05 17.00
CA ALA A 79 9.07 10.98 17.04
C ALA A 79 8.52 10.06 18.15
N GLU A 80 9.30 9.07 18.61
CA GLU A 80 8.82 8.07 19.58
C GLU A 80 8.77 8.63 21.02
N VAL A 81 9.70 9.52 21.38
CA VAL A 81 9.83 10.09 22.74
C VAL A 81 8.71 11.10 23.08
N VAL A 82 7.95 11.59 22.10
CA VAL A 82 6.86 12.58 22.33
C VAL A 82 5.50 11.91 22.55
N VAL A 83 5.34 10.63 22.22
CA VAL A 83 4.03 9.93 22.31
C VAL A 83 3.84 9.21 23.66
N GLU A 84 4.92 8.93 24.40
CA GLU A 84 4.87 8.25 25.71
C GLU A 84 4.74 9.23 26.90
N SER A 85 3.99 10.33 26.73
CA SER A 85 3.67 11.26 27.83
C SER A 85 2.35 12.02 27.64
N ALA A 86 1.33 11.33 27.11
CA ALA A 86 -0.06 11.82 27.06
C ALA A 86 -1.02 10.68 27.42
N GLU A 87 -1.10 10.38 28.71
CA GLU A 87 -2.01 9.37 29.26
C GLU A 87 -3.49 9.77 29.14
N ALA A 88 -4.31 8.78 28.77
CA ALA A 88 -5.76 8.65 28.91
C ALA A 88 -6.67 9.88 29.15
N THR A 89 -7.72 10.00 28.31
CA THR A 89 -9.11 9.87 28.79
C THR A 89 -10.09 9.54 27.64
N PRO A 90 -11.15 8.72 27.88
CA PRO A 90 -12.04 8.27 26.80
C PRO A 90 -13.37 9.03 26.69
N ALA A 91 -14.04 8.78 25.55
CA ALA A 91 -15.48 8.87 25.29
C ALA A 91 -16.14 10.23 24.97
N LYS A 92 -16.65 10.33 23.72
CA LYS A 92 -18.11 10.36 23.51
C LYS A 92 -18.53 9.86 22.12
N LYS A 93 -19.29 8.76 22.08
CA LYS A 93 -20.05 8.35 20.89
C LYS A 93 -21.22 9.32 20.71
N GLN A 94 -21.29 10.06 19.59
CA GLN A 94 -22.54 10.73 19.22
C GLN A 94 -23.48 9.73 18.53
N LYS A 95 -24.68 9.65 19.10
CA LYS A 95 -25.75 8.72 18.74
C LYS A 95 -26.72 9.46 17.82
N ILE A 96 -26.52 9.37 16.51
CA ILE A 96 -27.51 9.90 15.55
C ILE A 96 -28.74 9.01 15.67
N LYS A 97 -29.88 9.61 16.07
CA LYS A 97 -31.14 8.90 16.21
C LYS A 97 -31.71 8.55 14.84
N SER A 98 -32.27 7.36 14.74
CA SER A 98 -33.19 6.95 13.70
C SER A 98 -34.37 7.92 13.61
N VAL A 99 -34.80 8.25 12.40
CA VAL A 99 -36.20 8.56 12.10
C VAL A 99 -36.71 7.42 11.22
N LYS A 100 -37.90 6.92 11.54
CA LYS A 100 -38.62 5.84 10.86
C LYS A 100 -40.03 6.34 10.55
N ALA A 101 -40.67 5.76 9.54
CA ALA A 101 -41.93 6.15 8.91
C ALA A 101 -41.75 7.40 8.00
N GLU A 102 -42.44 7.51 6.86
CA GLU A 102 -43.77 6.94 6.59
C GLU A 102 -43.93 6.32 5.18
N GLU A 103 -44.93 5.44 5.08
CA GLU A 103 -45.29 4.55 3.97
C GLU A 103 -46.85 4.52 4.01
N VAL A 104 -47.67 4.66 2.96
CA VAL A 104 -47.69 4.24 1.52
C VAL A 104 -48.42 5.38 0.69
N PRO A 105 -48.84 5.28 -0.61
CA PRO A 105 -48.85 4.16 -1.57
C PRO A 105 -48.45 4.46 -3.03
N ALA A 106 -48.47 3.40 -3.84
CA ALA A 106 -48.45 3.48 -5.30
C ALA A 106 -49.86 3.74 -5.86
N GLU A 107 -49.94 4.42 -6.99
CA GLU A 107 -51.05 4.20 -7.93
C GLU A 107 -50.57 4.29 -9.39
N THR A 108 -51.16 3.44 -10.22
CA THR A 108 -50.90 3.27 -11.65
C THR A 108 -51.72 4.26 -12.46
N GLU A 109 -51.17 4.81 -13.55
CA GLU A 109 -51.99 4.99 -14.75
C GLU A 109 -51.20 4.82 -16.05
N LYS A 110 -51.82 4.08 -16.98
CA LYS A 110 -51.46 4.00 -18.40
C LYS A 110 -52.56 4.74 -19.16
N ALA A 111 -52.16 5.62 -20.08
CA ALA A 111 -52.96 6.03 -21.22
C ALA A 111 -52.04 6.08 -22.45
#